data_AF-A0A812H577-F1
#
_entry.id   AF-A0A812H577-F1
#
_cell.length_a   1.000
_cell.length_b   1.000
_cell.length_c   1.000
_cell.angle_alpha   90.00
_cell.angle_beta   90.00
_cell.angle_gamma   90.00
#
_symmetry.space_group_name_H-M   'P 1'
#
loop_
_entity.id
_entity.type
_entity.pdbx_description
1 polymer ?
#
loop_
_entity_poly.entity_id
_entity_poly.type
_entity_poly.pdbx_seq_one_letter_code
_entity_poly.pdbx_strand_id
1 'polypeptide(L)' 'MNYRCGQCRQFTRQKHSADICGAWGHPTDAKRPACDYFMPTVSAKERVASSMKTKNG' A
#
# COMPACT_ATOMS: atom_id res chain seq x y z
N MET A 1 -10.03 7.67 -2.70
CA MET A 1 -9.45 6.32 -2.50
C MET A 1 -8.75 6.25 -1.15
N ASN A 2 -9.09 5.31 -0.28
CA ASN A 2 -8.35 5.07 0.96
C ASN A 2 -7.34 3.93 0.74
N TYR A 3 -6.25 4.22 0.04
CA TYR A 3 -5.13 3.29 -0.06
C TYR A 3 -4.50 3.11 1.32
N ARG A 4 -4.23 1.88 1.72
CA ARG A 4 -3.62 1.57 3.02
C ARG A 4 -2.26 0.93 2.85
N CYS A 5 -1.37 1.14 3.83
CA CYS A 5 -0.05 0.48 3.81
C CYS A 5 -0.18 -1.04 3.70
N GLY A 6 -1.19 -1.67 4.32
CA GLY A 6 -1.43 -3.12 4.20
C GLY A 6 -1.75 -3.62 2.79
N GLN A 7 -2.03 -2.73 1.84
CA GLN A 7 -2.28 -3.04 0.43
C GLN A 7 -1.06 -2.78 -0.46
N CYS A 8 0.04 -2.31 0.14
CA CYS A 8 1.28 -1.99 -0.55
C CYS A 8 2.12 -3.25 -0.75
N ARG A 9 2.83 -3.34 -1.87
CA ARG A 9 3.79 -4.43 -2.15
C ARG A 9 4.99 -4.39 -1.22
N GLN A 10 5.32 -3.22 -0.71
CA GLN A 10 6.49 -3.00 0.13
C GLN A 10 6.16 -3.14 1.62
N PHE A 11 4.92 -3.48 1.95
CA PHE A 11 4.51 -3.66 3.33
C PHE A 11 4.96 -5.01 3.86
N THR A 12 5.71 -4.99 4.95
CA THR A 12 6.23 -6.19 5.60
C THR A 12 5.57 -6.33 6.95
N ARG A 13 4.81 -7.42 7.13
CA ARG A 13 4.23 -7.75 8.44
C ARG A 13 5.26 -8.35 9.35
N GLN A 14 5.45 -7.74 10.51
CA GLN A 14 6.26 -8.31 11.59
C GLN A 14 5.34 -9.10 12.52
N LYS A 15 5.74 -10.32 12.91
CA LYS A 15 4.88 -11.20 13.72
C LYS A 15 4.91 -10.86 15.20
N HIS A 16 6.00 -10.26 15.68
CA HIS A 16 6.26 -9.89 17.07
C HIS A 16 6.56 -8.39 17.25
N SER A 17 6.38 -7.57 16.21
CA SER A 17 6.74 -6.14 16.23
C SER A 17 5.80 -5.33 15.34
N ALA A 18 5.94 -4.00 15.35
CA ALA A 18 5.19 -3.12 14.46
C ALA A 18 5.49 -3.48 13.00
N ASP A 19 4.46 -3.39 12.13
CA ASP A 19 4.66 -3.62 10.70
C ASP A 19 5.65 -2.58 10.14
N ILE A 20 6.35 -2.90 9.06
CA ILE A 20 7.33 -1.99 8.46
C ILE A 20 6.86 -1.59 7.06
N CYS A 21 6.99 -0.30 6.75
CA CYS A 21 6.83 0.19 5.38
C CYS A 21 8.19 0.13 4.67
N GLY A 22 8.37 -0.81 3.76
CA GLY A 22 9.60 -0.97 2.99
C GLY A 22 9.93 0.20 2.05
N ALA A 23 8.99 1.13 1.81
CA ALA A 23 9.23 2.31 0.98
C ALA A 23 10.19 3.31 1.61
N TRP A 24 10.20 3.39 2.93
CA TRP A 24 11.05 4.33 3.68
C TRP A 24 11.63 3.72 4.97
N GLY A 25 11.40 2.44 5.25
CA GLY A 25 12.00 1.71 6.38
C GLY A 25 11.41 2.01 7.76
N HIS A 26 10.36 2.81 7.85
CA HIS A 26 9.73 3.18 9.12
C HIS A 26 8.63 2.21 9.56
N PRO A 27 8.38 2.10 10.88
CA PRO A 27 7.23 1.38 11.39
C PRO A 27 5.94 2.00 10.85
N THR A 28 5.05 1.15 10.39
CA THR A 28 3.74 1.50 9.82
C THR A 28 2.69 0.52 10.33
N ASP A 29 1.46 0.71 9.88
CA ASP A 29 0.34 -0.11 10.29
C ASP A 29 -0.48 -0.52 9.06
N ALA A 30 -1.02 -1.74 9.05
CA ALA A 30 -1.87 -2.21 7.95
C ALA A 30 -3.08 -1.30 7.72
N LYS A 31 -3.59 -0.65 8.78
CA LYS A 31 -4.74 0.26 8.73
C LYS A 31 -4.36 1.71 8.37
N ARG A 32 -3.07 2.07 8.43
CA ARG A 32 -2.59 3.42 8.17
C ARG A 32 -2.81 3.80 6.70
N PRO A 33 -3.20 5.05 6.40
CA PRO A 33 -3.22 5.54 5.02
C PRO A 33 -1.85 5.34 4.37
N ALA A 34 -1.89 5.00 3.09
CA ALA A 34 -0.70 4.74 2.32
C ALA A 34 0.13 6.02 2.14
N CYS A 35 1.44 5.84 2.03
CA CYS A 35 2.38 6.92 1.77
C CYS A 35 2.39 7.34 0.30
N ASP A 36 3.06 8.44 -0.04
CA ASP A 36 3.25 8.88 -1.42
C ASP A 36 3.98 7.84 -2.29
N TYR A 37 4.81 7.01 -1.67
CA TYR A 37 5.53 5.90 -2.33
C TYR A 37 4.71 4.60 -2.40
N PHE A 38 3.39 4.69 -2.22
CA PHE A 38 2.50 3.53 -2.25
C PHE A 38 2.57 2.80 -3.58
N MET A 39 2.99 1.54 -3.53
CA MET A 39 2.98 0.65 -4.69
C MET A 39 1.98 -0.47 -4.44
N PRO A 40 0.83 -0.52 -5.12
CA PRO A 40 -0.14 -1.59 -4.94
C PRO A 40 0.45 -2.95 -5.31
N THR A 41 0.14 -4.00 -4.55
CA THR A 41 0.40 -5.40 -4.97
C THR A 41 -0.45 -5.75 -6.19
N VAL A 42 -0.07 -6.77 -6.97
CA VAL A 42 -0.88 -7.24 -8.11
C VAL A 42 -2.33 -7.59 -7.70
N SER A 43 -2.54 -8.13 -6.49
CA SER A 43 -3.88 -8.40 -5.96
C SER A 43 -4.67 -7.13 -5.62
N ALA A 44 -4.00 -6.09 -5.11
CA ALA A 44 -4.61 -4.77 -4.96
C ALA A 44 -4.81 -4.07 -6.31
N LYS A 45 -3.91 -4.29 -7.27
CA LYS A 45 -3.92 -3.71 -8.61
C LYS A 45 -5.13 -4.19 -9.40
N GLU A 46 -5.58 -5.44 -9.28
CA GLU A 46 -6.83 -5.88 -9.91
C GLU A 46 -8.06 -5.13 -9.36
N ARG A 47 -8.06 -4.81 -8.06
CA ARG A 47 -9.14 -4.02 -7.43
C ARG A 47 -9.01 -2.51 -7.70
N VAL A 48 -7.78 -2.00 -7.87
CA VAL A 48 -7.48 -0.57 -8.05
C VAL A 48 -7.49 -0.18 -9.53
N ALA A 49 -7.06 -1.05 -10.44
CA ALA A 49 -7.08 -0.84 -11.89
C ALA A 49 -8.51 -0.70 -12.41
N SER A 50 -9.48 -1.39 -11.79
CA SER A 50 -10.91 -1.16 -12.04
C SER A 50 -11.35 0.28 -11.70
N SER A 51 -10.59 1.01 -10.87
CA SER A 51 -10.84 2.41 -10.50
C SER A 51 -9.86 3.42 -11.11
N MET A 52 -8.83 2.98 -11.85
CA MET A 52 -7.78 3.86 -12.41
C MET A 52 -7.93 4.12 -13.92
N LYS A 53 -9.01 3.65 -14.54
CA LYS A 53 -9.40 4.10 -15.89
C LYS A 53 -10.08 5.47 -15.79
N THR A 54 -9.31 6.55 -15.61
CA THR A 54 -9.61 7.92 -16.05
C THR A 54 -8.51 8.86 -15.57
N LYS A 55 -7.58 9.17 -16.49
CA LYS A 55 -6.96 10.48 -16.74
C LYS A 55 -5.60 10.27 -17.41
N ASN A 56 -5.63 10.24 -18.73
CA ASN A 56 -4.90 11.22 -19.53
C ASN A 56 -5.69 11.41 -20.83
N GLY A 57 -5.94 12.68 -21.14
CA GLY A 57 -6.85 13.15 -22.19
C GLY A 57 -6.27 13.05 -23.59
#